data_AF-A0AAW0J5X4-F1
#
_entry.id   AF-A0AAW0J5X4-F1
#
_cell.length_a   1.000
_cell.length_b   1.000
_cell.length_c   1.000
_cell.angle_alpha   90.00
_cell.angle_beta   90.00
_cell.angle_gamma   90.00
#
_symmetry.space_group_name_H-M   'P 1'
#
loop_
_entity.id
_entity.type
_entity.pdbx_description
1 polymer ?
#
loop_
_entity_poly.entity_id
_entity_poly.type
_entity_poly.pdbx_seq_one_letter_code
_entity_poly.pdbx_strand_id
1 'polypeptide(L)'
;MSQLTSFLLVLSLCAFAPLCFSSMTKGGHLYPQFYDHSCPKAQEIVRSVLAKAVAKRSPYAASILRLHFHDCFVQGCDASLLLDSSGTIVSEKRANPNRNSARGFEVLDEIKICT
;
A
#
# COMPACT_ATOMS: atom_id res chain seq x y z
N MET A 1 13.79 -13.32 56.02
CA MET A 1 14.57 -12.58 54.99
C MET A 1 14.48 -13.27 53.63
N SER A 2 14.81 -14.57 53.51
CA SER A 2 14.74 -15.34 52.25
C SER A 2 13.34 -15.45 51.61
N GLN A 3 12.28 -15.56 52.42
CA GLN A 3 10.91 -15.67 51.92
C GLN A 3 10.41 -14.36 51.29
N LEU A 4 10.77 -13.22 51.90
CA LEU A 4 10.40 -11.89 51.41
C LEU A 4 11.15 -11.56 50.12
N THR A 5 12.45 -11.90 50.04
CA THR A 5 13.23 -11.73 48.80
C THR A 5 12.71 -12.61 47.66
N SER A 6 12.24 -13.82 47.97
CA SER A 6 11.62 -14.71 46.98
C SER A 6 10.30 -14.14 46.45
N PHE A 7 9.44 -13.63 47.33
CA PHE A 7 8.19 -12.97 46.94
C PHE A 7 8.42 -11.73 46.07
N LEU A 8 9.40 -10.89 46.43
CA LEU A 8 9.75 -9.68 45.66
C LEU A 8 10.32 -10.02 44.27
N LEU A 9 11.08 -11.11 44.15
CA LEU A 9 11.58 -11.62 42.87
C LEU A 9 10.46 -12.10 41.94
N VAL A 10 9.49 -12.84 42.49
CA VAL A 10 8.32 -13.32 41.73
C VAL A 10 7.46 -12.14 41.26
N LEU A 11 7.23 -11.15 42.14
CA LEU A 11 6.46 -9.95 41.78
C LEU A 11 7.12 -9.14 40.66
N SER A 12 8.45 -9.00 40.73
CA SER A 12 9.24 -8.34 39.68
C SER A 12 9.12 -9.08 38.34
N LEU A 13 9.31 -10.40 38.32
CA LEU A 13 9.18 -11.20 37.10
C LEU A 13 7.78 -11.08 36.46
N CYS A 14 6.72 -11.10 37.28
CA CYS A 14 5.35 -10.95 36.78
C CYS A 14 5.06 -9.55 36.24
N ALA A 15 5.67 -8.50 36.81
CA ALA A 15 5.49 -7.12 36.35
C ALA A 15 6.19 -6.84 35.00
N PHE A 16 7.31 -7.52 34.71
CA PHE A 16 8.04 -7.37 33.45
C PHE A 16 7.63 -8.37 32.35
N ALA A 17 6.92 -9.46 32.68
CA ALA A 17 6.40 -10.42 31.70
C ALA A 17 5.56 -9.81 30.55
N PRO A 18 4.66 -8.83 30.77
CA PRO A 18 3.86 -8.26 29.69
C PRO A 18 4.66 -7.42 28.68
N LEU A 19 5.85 -6.91 29.03
CA LEU A 19 6.73 -6.20 28.08
C LEU A 19 7.29 -7.13 27.01
N CYS A 20 7.49 -8.42 27.32
CA CYS A 20 7.93 -9.43 26.36
C CYS A 20 6.85 -9.90 25.38
N PHE A 21 5.57 -9.66 25.71
CA PHE A 21 4.42 -9.98 24.83
C PHE A 21 3.89 -8.76 24.08
N SER A 22 4.71 -7.71 23.96
CA SER A 22 4.47 -6.62 23.01
C SER A 22 4.50 -7.20 21.61
N SER A 23 3.35 -7.69 21.13
CA SER A 23 3.16 -8.05 19.73
C SER A 23 3.44 -6.79 18.92
N MET A 24 4.60 -6.73 18.26
CA MET A 24 4.80 -5.79 17.16
C MET A 24 3.61 -5.98 16.23
N THR A 25 2.83 -4.93 16.02
CA THR A 25 1.88 -4.88 14.93
C THR A 25 2.70 -5.08 13.65
N LYS A 26 2.72 -6.33 13.15
CA LYS A 26 3.35 -6.66 11.87
C LYS A 26 2.48 -6.08 10.77
N GLY A 27 2.57 -4.77 10.54
CA GLY A 27 2.39 -4.27 9.18
C GLY A 27 3.42 -5.02 8.33
N GLY A 28 2.97 -5.78 7.34
CA GLY A 28 3.88 -6.53 6.47
C GLY A 28 4.94 -5.58 5.88
N HIS A 29 6.19 -6.01 5.84
CA HIS A 29 7.24 -5.22 5.20
C HIS A 29 7.16 -5.42 3.68
N LEU A 30 7.32 -4.32 2.93
CA LEU A 30 7.47 -4.38 1.48
C LEU A 30 8.84 -4.95 1.12
N TYR A 31 8.89 -5.81 0.12
CA TYR A 31 10.14 -6.30 -0.45
C TYR A 31 9.98 -6.57 -1.96
N PRO A 32 11.03 -6.43 -2.78
CA PRO A 32 10.90 -6.46 -4.25
C PRO A 32 10.38 -7.79 -4.82
N GLN A 33 10.65 -8.91 -4.15
CA GLN A 33 10.35 -10.28 -4.62
C GLN A 33 8.95 -10.77 -4.23
N PHE A 34 8.05 -9.88 -3.77
CA PHE A 34 6.74 -10.26 -3.23
C PHE A 34 5.90 -11.14 -4.19
N TYR A 35 6.04 -10.91 -5.50
CA TYR A 35 5.28 -11.63 -6.52
C TYR A 35 6.03 -12.79 -7.20
N ASP A 36 7.27 -13.10 -6.80
CA ASP A 36 8.12 -14.08 -7.49
C ASP A 36 7.51 -15.49 -7.56
N HIS A 37 6.63 -15.84 -6.61
CA HIS A 37 5.96 -17.13 -6.57
C HIS A 37 4.48 -17.09 -6.99
N SER A 38 3.77 -16.03 -6.63
CA SER A 38 2.32 -15.92 -6.86
C SER A 38 1.97 -15.38 -8.24
N CYS A 39 2.75 -14.43 -8.76
CA CYS A 39 2.60 -13.87 -10.10
C CYS A 39 3.98 -13.45 -10.67
N PRO A 40 4.81 -14.42 -11.11
CA PRO A 40 6.20 -14.18 -11.49
C PRO A 40 6.36 -13.20 -12.68
N LYS A 41 5.31 -13.03 -13.48
CA LYS A 41 5.28 -12.13 -14.64
C LYS A 41 4.71 -10.74 -14.33
N ALA A 42 4.34 -10.44 -13.08
CA ALA A 42 3.68 -9.18 -12.72
C ALA A 42 4.44 -7.95 -13.25
N GLN A 43 5.75 -7.87 -12.99
CA GLN A 43 6.58 -6.74 -13.45
C GLN A 43 6.68 -6.66 -14.98
N GLU A 44 6.78 -7.79 -15.67
CA GLU A 44 6.84 -7.86 -17.14
C GLU A 44 5.53 -7.35 -17.77
N ILE A 45 4.39 -7.80 -17.23
CA ILE A 45 3.06 -7.42 -17.69
C ILE A 45 2.85 -5.91 -17.51
N VAL A 46 3.11 -5.38 -16.31
CA VAL A 46 3.04 -3.94 -16.02
C VAL A 46 3.89 -3.15 -17.00
N ARG A 47 5.15 -3.58 -17.23
CA ARG A 47 6.07 -2.90 -18.14
C ARG A 47 5.58 -2.92 -19.59
N SER A 48 5.05 -4.05 -20.05
CA SER A 48 4.56 -4.23 -21.42
C SER A 48 3.36 -3.33 -21.73
N VAL A 49 2.36 -3.31 -20.85
CA VAL A 49 1.17 -2.46 -21.02
C VAL A 49 1.55 -0.98 -20.94
N LEU A 50 2.37 -0.59 -19.95
CA LEU A 50 2.81 0.79 -19.82
C LEU A 50 3.63 1.25 -21.03
N ALA A 51 4.52 0.41 -21.57
CA ALA A 51 5.30 0.73 -22.77
C ALA A 51 4.39 0.96 -23.98
N LYS A 52 3.36 0.13 -24.18
CA LYS A 52 2.36 0.32 -25.25
C LYS A 52 1.58 1.62 -25.07
N ALA A 53 1.13 1.91 -23.85
CA ALA A 53 0.40 3.14 -23.54
C ALA A 53 1.26 4.38 -23.81
N VAL A 54 2.52 4.40 -23.35
CA VAL A 54 3.46 5.51 -23.56
C VAL A 54 3.80 5.68 -25.05
N ALA A 55 3.99 4.59 -25.79
CA ALA A 55 4.21 4.65 -27.23
C ALA A 55 3.00 5.27 -27.97
N LYS A 56 1.77 4.97 -27.51
CA LYS A 56 0.55 5.57 -28.05
C LYS A 56 0.42 7.05 -27.67
N ARG A 57 0.69 7.41 -26.42
CA ARG A 57 0.70 8.80 -25.92
C ARG A 57 1.75 8.97 -24.83
N SER A 58 2.84 9.66 -25.17
CA SER A 58 3.94 9.95 -24.24
C SER A 58 3.50 10.55 -22.88
N PRO A 59 2.48 11.43 -22.78
CA PRO A 59 2.03 11.98 -21.50
C PRO A 59 1.49 10.95 -20.49
N TYR A 60 1.20 9.71 -20.89
CA TYR A 60 0.77 8.67 -19.94
C TYR A 60 1.84 8.35 -18.91
N ALA A 61 3.14 8.40 -19.25
CA ALA A 61 4.22 8.16 -18.29
C ALA A 61 4.13 9.13 -17.09
N ALA A 62 4.00 10.43 -17.38
CA ALA A 62 3.84 11.46 -16.35
C ALA A 62 2.51 11.33 -15.59
N SER A 63 1.46 10.91 -16.29
CA SER A 63 0.12 10.75 -15.69
C SER A 63 0.10 9.62 -14.66
N ILE A 64 0.69 8.46 -14.97
CA ILE A 64 0.78 7.31 -14.05
C ILE A 64 1.68 7.62 -12.85
N LEU A 65 2.84 8.25 -13.06
CA LEU A 65 3.70 8.69 -11.97
C LEU A 65 2.95 9.62 -11.00
N ARG A 66 2.15 10.55 -11.55
CA ARG A 66 1.32 11.45 -10.77
C ARG A 66 0.25 10.70 -9.98
N LEU A 67 -0.40 9.69 -10.55
CA LEU A 67 -1.41 8.89 -9.82
C LEU A 67 -0.79 8.21 -8.59
N HIS A 68 0.39 7.60 -8.73
CA HIS A 68 1.09 7.00 -7.59
C HIS A 68 1.44 8.04 -6.51
N PHE A 69 1.93 9.22 -6.92
CA PHE A 69 2.19 10.30 -5.98
C PHE A 69 0.92 10.75 -5.24
N HIS A 70 -0.18 10.98 -5.95
CA HIS A 70 -1.43 11.47 -5.36
C HIS A 70 -2.08 10.44 -4.42
N ASP A 71 -1.97 9.16 -4.73
CA ASP A 71 -2.43 8.06 -3.86
C ASP A 71 -1.61 8.06 -2.56
N CYS A 72 -0.29 7.93 -2.67
CA CYS A 72 0.59 7.87 -1.50
C CYS A 72 0.54 9.11 -0.59
N PHE A 73 0.19 10.28 -1.12
CA PHE A 73 0.10 11.52 -0.34
C PHE A 73 -1.18 11.61 0.51
N VAL A 74 -2.24 10.90 0.12
CA VAL A 74 -3.51 10.89 0.84
C VAL A 74 -3.64 9.56 1.56
N GLN A 75 -3.36 9.55 2.86
CA GLN A 75 -3.52 8.37 3.74
C GLN A 75 -2.64 7.14 3.42
N GLY A 76 -1.86 7.15 2.34
CA GLY A 76 -0.85 6.14 2.03
C GLY A 76 -1.05 5.50 0.66
N CYS A 77 -0.17 4.57 0.28
CA CYS A 77 -0.22 3.91 -1.03
C CYS A 77 -1.18 2.70 -0.97
N ASP A 78 -2.48 2.96 -0.92
CA ASP A 78 -3.52 1.95 -0.71
C ASP A 78 -4.51 1.81 -1.88
N ALA A 79 -4.27 2.54 -2.99
CA ALA A 79 -5.12 2.60 -4.17
C ALA A 79 -6.51 3.23 -3.93
N SER A 80 -6.72 3.95 -2.83
CA SER A 80 -7.94 4.70 -2.54
C SER A 80 -8.29 5.72 -3.65
N LEU A 81 -7.27 6.32 -4.29
CA LEU A 81 -7.45 7.25 -5.41
C LEU A 81 -8.19 6.62 -6.61
N LEU A 82 -8.07 5.30 -6.78
CA LEU A 82 -8.63 4.59 -7.94
C LEU A 82 -10.14 4.32 -7.81
N LEU A 83 -10.70 4.41 -6.60
CA LEU A 83 -12.10 4.11 -6.34
C LEU A 83 -13.03 5.15 -6.97
N ASP A 84 -14.10 4.67 -7.60
CA ASP A 84 -15.19 5.50 -8.09
C ASP A 84 -16.25 5.75 -7.01
N SER A 85 -17.07 6.79 -7.22
CA SER A 85 -18.16 7.09 -6.29
C SER A 85 -19.20 5.97 -6.31
N SER A 86 -19.57 5.50 -5.12
CA SER A 86 -20.59 4.48 -4.94
C SER A 86 -21.34 4.69 -3.61
N GLY A 87 -22.67 4.76 -3.66
CA GLY A 87 -23.49 5.03 -2.47
C GLY A 87 -23.07 6.31 -1.74
N THR A 88 -22.62 6.16 -0.50
CA THR A 88 -22.13 7.26 0.35
C THR A 88 -20.66 7.62 0.12
N ILE A 89 -19.92 6.85 -0.68
CA ILE A 89 -18.50 7.06 -0.94
C ILE A 89 -18.32 8.13 -2.03
N VAL A 90 -17.64 9.22 -1.67
CA VAL A 90 -17.22 10.26 -2.60
C VAL A 90 -15.80 9.95 -3.05
N SER A 91 -15.60 9.76 -4.35
CA SER A 91 -14.30 9.44 -4.92
C SER A 91 -13.31 10.60 -4.78
N GLU A 92 -12.06 10.28 -4.43
CA GLU A 92 -10.94 11.21 -4.43
C GLU A 92 -10.65 11.79 -5.81
N LYS A 93 -11.08 11.12 -6.89
CA LYS A 93 -11.03 11.67 -8.26
C LYS A 93 -11.77 13.01 -8.39
N ARG A 94 -12.73 13.29 -7.49
CA ARG A 94 -13.51 14.54 -7.48
C ARG A 94 -12.90 15.64 -6.64
N ALA A 95 -11.83 15.37 -5.88
CA ALA A 95 -11.13 16.39 -5.11
C ALA A 95 -10.51 17.45 -6.03
N ASN A 96 -10.40 18.69 -5.55
CA ASN A 96 -9.84 19.82 -6.32
C ASN A 96 -8.52 19.50 -7.06
N PRO A 97 -7.51 18.85 -6.45
CA PRO A 97 -6.28 18.52 -7.16
C PRO A 97 -6.47 17.49 -8.29
N ASN A 98 -7.50 16.65 -8.21
CA ASN A 98 -7.70 15.51 -9.12
C ASN A 98 -8.76 15.77 -10.19
N ARG A 99 -9.79 16.57 -9.87
CA ARG A 99 -10.94 16.84 -10.73
C ARG A 99 -10.49 17.47 -12.05
N ASN A 100 -10.85 16.84 -13.16
CA ASN A 100 -10.47 17.26 -14.52
C ASN A 100 -8.94 17.37 -14.72
N SER A 101 -8.15 16.68 -13.91
CA SER A 101 -6.69 16.81 -13.89
C SER A 101 -6.00 15.45 -13.86
N ALA A 102 -6.34 14.61 -12.88
CA ALA A 102 -5.86 13.23 -12.79
C ALA A 102 -6.41 12.41 -13.97
N ARG A 103 -5.57 11.57 -14.58
CA ARG A 103 -5.87 10.83 -15.81
C ARG A 103 -4.95 9.61 -15.96
N GLY A 104 -5.29 8.70 -16.87
CA GLY A 104 -4.54 7.46 -17.07
C GLY A 104 -5.06 6.28 -16.24
N PHE A 105 -6.24 6.42 -15.63
CA PHE A 105 -6.91 5.34 -14.91
C PHE A 105 -7.15 4.13 -15.82
N GLU A 106 -7.48 4.37 -17.08
CA GLU A 106 -7.72 3.33 -18.08
C GLU A 106 -6.50 2.43 -18.34
N VAL A 107 -5.27 2.97 -18.18
CA VAL A 107 -4.03 2.20 -18.33
C VAL A 107 -3.81 1.31 -17.11
N LEU A 108 -4.18 1.77 -15.91
CA LEU A 108 -4.12 0.95 -14.69
C LEU A 108 -5.13 -0.19 -14.73
N ASP A 109 -6.33 0.06 -15.27
CA ASP A 109 -7.34 -0.98 -15.49
C ASP A 109 -6.83 -2.03 -16.49
N GLU A 110 -6.22 -1.60 -17.60
CA GLU A 110 -5.62 -2.51 -18.59
C GLU A 110 -4.51 -3.37 -17.96
N ILE A 111 -3.63 -2.77 -17.14
CA ILE A 111 -2.61 -3.51 -16.38
C ILE A 111 -3.28 -4.54 -15.48
N LYS A 112 -4.30 -4.14 -14.71
CA LYS A 112 -4.93 -4.98 -13.70
C LYS A 112 -5.65 -6.19 -14.27
N ILE A 113 -6.23 -6.06 -15.46
CA ILE A 113 -6.90 -7.18 -16.14
C ILE A 113 -5.88 -8.26 -16.58
N CYS A 114 -4.61 -7.90 -16.77
CA CYS A 114 -3.56 -8.82 -17.19
C CYS A 114 -2.78 -9.46 -16.03
N THR A 115 -2.87 -8.93 -14.81
CA THR A 115 -2.16 -9.44 -13.60
C THR A 115 -3.04 -10.31 -12.72
#